data_AF-A0A370AKQ2-F1
#
_entry.id   AF-A0A370AKQ2-F1
#
_cell.length_a   1.000
_cell.length_b   1.000
_cell.length_c   1.000
_cell.angle_alpha   90.00
_cell.angle_beta   90.00
_cell.angle_gamma   90.00
#
_symmetry.space_group_name_H-M   'P 1'
#
loop_
_entity.id
_entity.type
_entity.pdbx_description
1 polymer ?
#
loop_
_entity_poly.entity_id
_entity_poly.type
_entity_poly.pdbx_seq_one_letter_code
_entity_poly.pdbx_strand_id
1 'polypeptide(L)'
;MGYLGTAPMLTFPKNIYFESNKSTFIDIEYSSTYGGSGFGIAATYLLGTGRTWNNEIGKLEIYIINKSDLWINNVEIGNSNSAIYQNDNDGHFALLLEDFEPIITDQIFIKLIDYPKFDDPMWGIKSGNFPLSEKKVSENWLRFLTLDQLRKVRNSVFAFHGYGFKSEYLKDYFSSFKWYEKDSDFTESVFNNFEKMNLEKLLEYEESLKIRFDS
;
A
#
# COMPACT_ATOMS: atom_id res chain seq x y z
N MET A 1 -20.73 -16.96 -19.95
CA MET A 1 -20.33 -18.38 -20.08
C MET A 1 -18.81 -18.39 -20.13
N GLY A 2 -18.17 -19.00 -19.14
CA GLY A 2 -16.72 -19.02 -18.96
C GLY A 2 -16.40 -19.52 -17.56
N TYR A 3 -16.50 -20.83 -17.37
CA TYR A 3 -16.03 -21.49 -16.14
C TYR A 3 -14.51 -21.35 -16.10
N LEU A 4 -13.99 -20.57 -15.15
CA LEU A 4 -12.59 -20.64 -14.76
C LEU A 4 -12.38 -22.01 -14.10
N GLY A 5 -11.64 -22.88 -14.78
CA GLY A 5 -11.25 -24.18 -14.24
C GLY A 5 -10.52 -23.99 -12.92
N THR A 6 -10.95 -24.74 -11.90
CA THR A 6 -10.25 -24.83 -10.62
C THR A 6 -8.85 -25.40 -10.89
N ALA A 7 -7.82 -24.57 -10.80
CA ALA A 7 -6.44 -25.07 -10.73
C ALA A 7 -6.35 -26.09 -9.58
N PRO A 8 -5.68 -27.24 -9.76
CA PRO A 8 -5.52 -28.19 -8.66
C PRO A 8 -4.78 -27.51 -7.50
N MET A 9 -5.35 -27.58 -6.29
CA MET A 9 -4.65 -27.15 -5.08
C MET A 9 -3.43 -28.05 -4.90
N LEU A 10 -2.25 -27.53 -5.22
CA LEU A 10 -0.98 -28.20 -4.95
C LEU A 10 -0.70 -28.11 -3.45
N THR A 11 -0.58 -29.26 -2.80
CA THR A 11 -0.11 -29.36 -1.41
C THR A 11 1.27 -29.99 -1.39
N PHE A 12 2.15 -29.50 -0.50
CA PHE A 12 3.54 -29.96 -0.38
C PHE A 12 3.75 -30.57 1.02
N PRO A 13 3.40 -31.85 1.24
CA PRO A 13 3.53 -32.47 2.55
C PRO A 13 5.00 -32.66 2.94
N LYS A 14 5.31 -32.42 4.22
CA LYS A 14 6.63 -32.65 4.81
C LYS A 14 6.48 -33.27 6.20
N ASN A 15 7.24 -34.32 6.48
CA ASN A 15 7.29 -34.90 7.83
C ASN A 15 8.18 -34.00 8.72
N ILE A 16 7.65 -33.63 9.89
CA ILE A 16 8.35 -32.81 10.89
C ILE A 16 8.37 -33.61 12.19
N TYR A 17 9.55 -33.74 12.81
CA TYR A 17 9.74 -34.47 14.06
C TYR A 17 9.99 -33.47 15.19
N PHE A 18 9.19 -33.55 16.24
CA PHE A 18 9.32 -32.69 17.42
C PHE A 18 10.05 -33.43 18.53
N GLU A 19 11.19 -32.89 18.97
CA GLU A 19 11.87 -33.38 20.16
C GLU A 19 11.14 -32.91 21.42
N SER A 20 11.05 -33.79 22.43
CA SER A 20 10.36 -33.47 23.69
C SER A 20 10.99 -32.24 24.36
N ASN A 21 10.14 -31.28 24.73
CA ASN A 21 10.50 -30.02 25.40
C ASN A 21 11.50 -29.13 24.65
N LYS A 22 11.54 -29.21 23.31
CA LYS A 22 12.38 -28.34 22.48
C LYS A 22 11.56 -27.59 21.43
N SER A 23 12.02 -26.38 21.12
CA SER A 23 11.50 -25.61 19.99
C SER A 23 11.98 -26.19 18.66
N THR A 24 11.10 -26.20 17.67
CA THR A 24 11.40 -26.58 16.28
C THR A 24 11.15 -25.37 15.40
N PHE A 25 12.10 -25.03 14.54
CA PHE A 25 12.01 -23.90 13.61
C PHE A 25 11.64 -24.41 12.22
N ILE A 26 10.72 -23.71 11.55
CA ILE A 26 10.23 -24.05 10.22
C ILE A 26 10.31 -22.79 9.36
N ASP A 27 11.16 -22.84 8.34
CA ASP A 27 11.28 -21.78 7.34
C ASP A 27 10.59 -22.23 6.04
N ILE A 28 9.75 -21.35 5.49
CA ILE A 28 8.99 -21.59 4.25
C ILE A 28 9.21 -20.40 3.32
N GLU A 29 9.65 -20.69 2.10
CA GLU A 29 9.80 -19.71 1.02
C GLU A 29 9.00 -20.17 -0.19
N TYR A 30 8.20 -19.26 -0.76
CA TYR A 30 7.45 -19.50 -1.98
C TYR A 30 7.12 -18.19 -2.70
N SER A 31 6.71 -18.30 -3.96
CA SER A 31 6.24 -17.18 -4.78
C SER A 31 4.88 -17.51 -5.40
N SER A 32 4.02 -16.51 -5.55
CA SER A 32 2.74 -16.63 -6.26
C SER A 32 2.49 -15.36 -7.08
N THR A 33 1.68 -15.48 -8.13
CA THR A 33 1.10 -14.32 -8.80
C THR A 33 0.05 -13.66 -7.89
N TYR A 34 -0.20 -12.37 -8.10
CA TYR A 34 -1.31 -11.67 -7.46
C TYR A 34 -2.66 -12.28 -7.88
N GLY A 35 -3.62 -12.27 -6.96
CA GLY A 35 -5.02 -12.60 -7.24
C GLY A 35 -5.80 -11.38 -7.72
N GLY A 36 -7.04 -11.59 -8.19
CA GLY A 36 -7.96 -10.50 -8.54
C GLY A 36 -8.75 -9.99 -7.33
N SER A 37 -9.05 -8.69 -7.29
CA SER A 37 -9.91 -8.06 -6.25
C SER A 37 -10.73 -6.90 -6.82
N GLY A 38 -11.93 -7.20 -7.33
CA GLY A 38 -12.81 -6.19 -7.94
C GLY A 38 -12.09 -5.41 -9.05
N PHE A 39 -11.93 -4.10 -8.86
CA PHE A 39 -11.20 -3.20 -9.77
C PHE A 39 -9.68 -3.16 -9.55
N GLY A 40 -9.11 -4.09 -8.80
CA GLY A 40 -7.67 -4.15 -8.54
C GLY A 40 -7.18 -5.59 -8.40
N ILE A 41 -6.00 -5.71 -7.83
CA ILE A 41 -5.36 -7.00 -7.55
C ILE A 41 -5.11 -7.14 -6.05
N ALA A 42 -4.85 -8.36 -5.61
CA ALA A 42 -4.64 -8.67 -4.20
C ALA A 42 -3.45 -9.59 -3.97
N ALA A 43 -2.73 -9.33 -2.88
CA ALA A 43 -1.88 -10.30 -2.23
C ALA A 43 -2.57 -10.78 -0.96
N THR A 44 -2.75 -12.11 -0.84
CA THR A 44 -3.48 -12.72 0.27
C THR A 44 -2.61 -13.77 0.94
N TYR A 45 -2.63 -13.79 2.27
CA TYR A 45 -2.01 -14.84 3.08
C TYR A 45 -3.03 -15.38 4.09
N LEU A 46 -3.24 -16.69 4.11
CA LEU A 46 -4.21 -17.32 5.01
C LEU A 46 -3.63 -17.44 6.42
N LEU A 47 -4.30 -16.84 7.40
CA LEU A 47 -3.95 -16.93 8.82
C LEU A 47 -4.84 -17.93 9.57
N GLY A 48 -6.07 -18.15 9.08
CA GLY A 48 -7.06 -19.00 9.74
C GLY A 48 -6.67 -20.47 9.91
N THR A 49 -5.70 -20.95 9.12
CA THR A 49 -5.11 -22.28 9.29
C THR A 49 -4.38 -22.42 10.62
N GLY A 50 -3.93 -21.30 11.20
CA GLY A 50 -3.35 -21.21 12.52
C GLY A 50 -4.23 -21.79 13.63
N ARG A 51 -5.55 -21.75 13.47
CA ARG A 51 -6.53 -22.30 14.44
C ARG A 51 -6.40 -23.81 14.66
N THR A 52 -5.70 -24.50 13.77
CA THR A 52 -5.46 -25.94 13.90
C THR A 52 -4.34 -26.28 14.88
N TRP A 53 -3.54 -25.29 15.28
CA TRP A 53 -2.53 -25.44 16.33
C TRP A 53 -3.15 -25.34 17.72
N ASN A 54 -2.46 -25.93 18.70
CA ASN A 54 -2.90 -25.90 20.09
C ASN A 54 -2.52 -24.55 20.74
N ASN A 55 -3.52 -23.80 21.21
CA ASN A 55 -3.44 -22.42 21.73
C ASN A 55 -3.20 -21.35 20.65
N GLU A 56 -3.05 -20.09 21.09
CA GLU A 56 -2.70 -18.94 20.27
C GLU A 56 -1.35 -19.09 19.55
N ILE A 57 -1.17 -18.37 18.44
CA ILE A 57 0.11 -18.31 17.71
C ILE A 57 1.19 -17.59 18.53
N GLY A 58 0.80 -16.90 19.62
CA GLY A 58 1.67 -16.05 20.41
C GLY A 58 1.97 -14.79 19.62
N LYS A 59 3.22 -14.64 19.17
CA LYS A 59 3.70 -13.44 18.44
C LYS A 59 3.71 -13.68 16.93
N LEU A 60 3.07 -12.79 16.17
CA LEU A 60 3.13 -12.75 14.71
C LEU A 60 3.69 -11.40 14.24
N GLU A 61 4.89 -11.45 13.66
CA GLU A 61 5.55 -10.33 13.00
C GLU A 61 5.40 -10.48 11.48
N ILE A 62 4.82 -9.46 10.83
CA ILE A 62 4.60 -9.47 9.39
C ILE A 62 5.41 -8.31 8.81
N TYR A 63 6.27 -8.59 7.85
CA TYR A 63 7.01 -7.59 7.08
C TYR A 63 6.53 -7.62 5.64
N ILE A 64 6.09 -6.47 5.13
CA ILE A 64 5.64 -6.33 3.76
C ILE A 64 6.51 -5.29 3.08
N ILE A 65 6.99 -5.66 1.89
CA ILE A 65 7.93 -4.86 1.12
C ILE A 65 7.36 -4.69 -0.29
N ASN A 66 6.94 -3.48 -0.62
CA ASN A 66 6.45 -3.15 -1.95
C ASN A 66 7.61 -2.67 -2.83
N LYS A 67 8.09 -3.54 -3.71
CA LYS A 67 9.11 -3.22 -4.74
C LYS A 67 8.51 -3.03 -6.13
N SER A 68 7.22 -2.70 -6.21
CA SER A 68 6.49 -2.57 -7.47
C SER A 68 5.91 -1.17 -7.65
N ASP A 69 5.46 -0.85 -8.87
CA ASP A 69 4.74 0.40 -9.17
C ASP A 69 3.30 0.41 -8.65
N LEU A 70 2.81 -0.72 -8.13
CA LEU A 70 1.45 -0.85 -7.61
C LEU A 70 1.30 -0.06 -6.31
N TRP A 71 0.13 0.55 -6.14
CA TRP A 71 -0.21 1.32 -4.97
C TRP A 71 -0.97 0.44 -4.00
N ILE A 72 -0.53 0.39 -2.75
CA ILE A 72 -1.28 -0.27 -1.69
C ILE A 72 -2.46 0.61 -1.34
N ASN A 73 -3.66 0.12 -1.68
CA ASN A 73 -4.89 0.82 -1.40
C ASN A 73 -5.36 0.57 0.04
N ASN A 74 -5.31 -0.69 0.47
CA ASN A 74 -5.70 -1.11 1.81
C ASN A 74 -4.92 -2.35 2.26
N VAL A 75 -4.75 -2.50 3.57
CA VAL A 75 -4.23 -3.71 4.20
C VAL A 75 -5.20 -4.09 5.32
N GLU A 76 -5.75 -5.29 5.24
CA GLU A 76 -6.68 -5.87 6.21
C GLU A 76 -6.05 -7.11 6.82
N ILE A 77 -6.21 -7.30 8.13
CA ILE A 77 -5.64 -8.45 8.85
C ILE A 77 -6.70 -9.02 9.77
N GLY A 78 -7.29 -10.13 9.34
CA GLY A 78 -8.36 -10.81 10.08
C GLY A 78 -9.49 -9.88 10.55
N ASN A 79 -10.22 -10.33 11.56
CA ASN A 79 -11.22 -9.52 12.26
C ASN A 79 -10.69 -8.79 13.51
N SER A 80 -9.38 -8.82 13.76
CA SER A 80 -8.79 -8.24 14.97
C SER A 80 -8.41 -6.77 14.82
N ASN A 81 -8.74 -5.97 15.84
CA ASN A 81 -8.20 -4.61 16.03
C ASN A 81 -6.69 -4.70 16.26
N SER A 82 -5.95 -4.72 15.17
CA SER A 82 -4.50 -4.89 15.17
C SER A 82 -3.84 -3.52 15.27
N ALA A 83 -2.88 -3.37 16.18
CA ALA A 83 -2.06 -2.16 16.22
C ALA A 83 -1.05 -2.21 15.06
N ILE A 84 -1.26 -1.33 14.08
CA ILE A 84 -0.38 -1.18 12.92
C ILE A 84 0.84 -0.37 13.39
N TYR A 85 1.97 -1.02 13.57
CA TYR A 85 3.24 -0.36 13.89
C TYR A 85 4.10 -0.25 12.64
N GLN A 86 4.27 0.96 12.16
CA GLN A 86 5.04 1.24 10.95
C GLN A 86 6.52 0.88 11.14
N ASN A 87 7.13 0.37 10.06
CA ASN A 87 8.58 0.22 9.94
C ASN A 87 9.06 1.20 8.84
N ASP A 88 10.33 1.55 8.91
CA ASP A 88 10.84 2.91 8.77
C ASP A 88 11.47 3.21 7.40
N ASN A 89 11.37 2.28 6.44
CA ASN A 89 12.09 2.35 5.15
C ASN A 89 11.16 2.46 3.94
N ASP A 90 11.68 2.99 2.82
CA ASP A 90 10.94 3.23 1.57
C ASP A 90 10.25 1.96 1.04
N GLY A 91 8.91 1.96 1.00
CA GLY A 91 8.10 0.82 0.55
C GLY A 91 8.02 -0.35 1.54
N HIS A 92 8.55 -0.19 2.75
CA HIS A 92 8.53 -1.21 3.80
C HIS A 92 7.47 -0.87 4.85
N PHE A 93 6.79 -1.89 5.35
CA PHE A 93 5.88 -1.75 6.48
C PHE A 93 5.85 -3.04 7.27
N ALA A 94 5.78 -2.92 8.60
CA ALA A 94 5.67 -4.05 9.49
C ALA A 94 4.34 -4.01 10.24
N LEU A 95 3.97 -5.15 10.81
CA LEU A 95 2.81 -5.31 11.67
C LEU A 95 3.22 -6.28 12.77
N LEU A 96 2.82 -5.97 13.99
CA LEU A 96 3.04 -6.83 15.14
C LEU A 96 1.70 -7.17 15.77
N LEU A 97 1.45 -8.47 15.90
CA LEU A 97 0.34 -9.03 16.64
C LEU A 97 0.92 -9.85 17.81
N GLU A 98 0.41 -9.58 19.00
CA GLU A 98 0.68 -10.35 20.20
C GLU A 98 -0.60 -11.10 20.58
N ASP A 99 -0.44 -12.28 21.18
CA ASP A 99 -1.52 -13.16 21.64
C ASP A 99 -2.58 -13.42 20.54
N PHE A 100 -2.12 -13.64 19.31
CA PHE A 100 -2.99 -13.77 18.15
C PHE A 100 -3.67 -15.15 18.07
N GLU A 101 -4.99 -15.17 18.22
CA GLU A 101 -5.83 -16.36 18.05
C GLU A 101 -6.68 -16.24 16.77
N PRO A 102 -6.26 -16.86 15.64
CA PRO A 102 -6.97 -16.71 14.37
C PRO A 102 -8.29 -17.46 14.35
N ILE A 103 -9.32 -16.86 13.75
CA ILE A 103 -10.50 -17.58 13.27
C ILE A 103 -10.27 -18.14 11.86
N ILE A 104 -11.07 -19.12 11.45
CA ILE A 104 -10.84 -19.87 10.20
C ILE A 104 -10.85 -19.00 8.93
N THR A 105 -11.48 -17.83 9.00
CA THR A 105 -11.58 -16.86 7.91
C THR A 105 -10.49 -15.78 7.94
N ASP A 106 -9.63 -15.77 8.95
CA ASP A 106 -8.60 -14.74 9.06
C ASP A 106 -7.58 -14.88 7.95
N GLN A 107 -7.26 -13.73 7.36
CA GLN A 107 -6.28 -13.60 6.32
C GLN A 107 -5.63 -12.23 6.41
N ILE A 108 -4.40 -12.13 5.91
CA ILE A 108 -3.83 -10.86 5.49
C ILE A 108 -4.34 -10.62 4.08
N PHE A 109 -4.98 -9.49 3.86
CA PHE A 109 -5.50 -9.09 2.56
C PHE A 109 -4.96 -7.72 2.19
N ILE A 110 -4.09 -7.68 1.18
CA ILE A 110 -3.47 -6.45 0.68
C ILE A 110 -4.13 -6.12 -0.65
N LYS A 111 -4.92 -5.05 -0.68
CA LYS A 111 -5.52 -4.54 -1.91
C LYS A 111 -4.56 -3.61 -2.62
N LEU A 112 -4.23 -3.94 -3.85
CA LEU A 112 -3.33 -3.19 -4.73
C LEU A 112 -4.11 -2.61 -5.92
N ILE A 113 -3.69 -1.43 -6.36
CA ILE A 113 -4.23 -0.76 -7.55
C ILE A 113 -3.07 -0.32 -8.46
N ASP A 114 -3.33 -0.26 -9.76
CA ASP A 114 -2.38 0.13 -10.81
C ASP A 114 -2.55 1.58 -11.27
N TYR A 115 -3.35 2.36 -10.55
CA TYR A 115 -3.57 3.78 -10.78
C TYR A 115 -3.33 4.58 -9.49
N PRO A 116 -2.86 5.85 -9.58
CA PRO A 116 -2.66 6.67 -8.40
C PRO A 116 -4.00 7.09 -7.79
N LYS A 117 -4.08 7.16 -6.46
CA LYS A 117 -5.35 7.52 -5.76
C LYS A 117 -5.87 8.93 -6.07
N PHE A 118 -5.03 9.81 -6.59
CA PHE A 118 -5.45 11.15 -7.02
C PHE A 118 -6.09 11.16 -8.41
N ASP A 119 -6.04 10.06 -9.17
CA ASP A 119 -6.67 9.90 -10.48
C ASP A 119 -7.60 8.69 -10.46
N ASP A 120 -8.74 8.80 -9.76
CA ASP A 120 -9.73 7.74 -9.69
C ASP A 120 -10.42 7.56 -11.06
N PRO A 121 -10.30 6.40 -11.72
CA PRO A 121 -10.84 6.21 -13.07
C PRO A 121 -12.38 6.09 -13.10
N MET A 122 -13.03 5.81 -11.98
CA MET A 122 -14.49 5.67 -11.90
C MET A 122 -15.20 7.00 -11.70
N TRP A 123 -14.61 7.90 -10.93
CA TRP A 123 -15.22 9.20 -10.62
C TRP A 123 -14.52 10.38 -11.29
N GLY A 124 -13.29 10.16 -11.77
CA GLY A 124 -12.45 11.11 -12.49
C GLY A 124 -12.07 12.33 -11.64
N ILE A 125 -10.97 12.99 -12.01
CA ILE A 125 -10.90 14.43 -11.81
C ILE A 125 -11.85 15.04 -12.85
N LYS A 126 -13.12 15.27 -12.48
CA LYS A 126 -13.93 16.26 -13.20
C LYS A 126 -13.27 17.60 -12.92
N SER A 127 -13.04 18.46 -13.92
CA SER A 127 -12.42 19.79 -13.74
C SER A 127 -13.02 20.50 -12.52
N GLY A 128 -12.32 20.43 -11.38
CA GLY A 128 -12.78 20.95 -10.08
C GLY A 128 -12.80 19.97 -8.89
N ASN A 129 -12.80 18.64 -9.08
CA ASN A 129 -12.75 17.67 -7.97
C ASN A 129 -11.37 17.02 -7.89
N PHE A 130 -10.46 17.65 -7.14
CA PHE A 130 -9.15 17.10 -6.84
C PHE A 130 -9.08 16.72 -5.35
N PRO A 131 -8.79 15.45 -5.00
CA PRO A 131 -8.92 14.99 -3.62
C PRO A 131 -8.08 15.77 -2.60
N LEU A 132 -6.92 16.30 -3.00
CA LEU A 132 -6.05 17.08 -2.12
C LEU A 132 -6.50 18.54 -1.96
N SER A 133 -7.45 19.02 -2.77
CA SER A 133 -8.08 20.33 -2.63
C SER A 133 -9.25 20.34 -1.64
N GLU A 134 -9.80 19.17 -1.30
CA GLU A 134 -11.05 19.06 -0.52
C GLU A 134 -10.84 18.56 0.91
N LYS A 135 -9.78 17.78 1.16
CA LYS A 135 -9.55 17.14 2.46
C LYS A 135 -8.07 16.92 2.75
N LYS A 136 -7.76 16.75 4.03
CA LYS A 136 -6.42 16.42 4.50
C LYS A 136 -6.04 14.99 4.15
N VAL A 137 -4.77 14.77 3.81
CA VAL A 137 -4.20 13.42 3.65
C VAL A 137 -4.14 12.69 5.01
N SER A 138 -4.57 11.44 5.02
CA SER A 138 -4.51 10.59 6.21
C SER A 138 -3.16 9.91 6.34
N GLU A 139 -2.65 9.78 7.56
CA GLU A 139 -1.39 9.07 7.83
C GLU A 139 -1.48 7.60 7.43
N ASN A 140 -2.65 6.98 7.64
CA ASN A 140 -2.93 5.63 7.20
C ASN A 140 -2.77 5.42 5.69
N TRP A 141 -2.94 6.47 4.88
CA TRP A 141 -2.67 6.37 3.46
C TRP A 141 -1.18 6.59 3.15
N LEU A 142 -0.57 7.61 3.76
CA LEU A 142 0.84 7.96 3.53
C LEU A 142 1.79 6.80 3.87
N ARG A 143 1.50 6.05 4.93
CA ARG A 143 2.32 4.93 5.39
C ARG A 143 2.52 3.78 4.40
N PHE A 144 1.71 3.75 3.34
CA PHE A 144 1.75 2.71 2.33
C PHE A 144 2.39 3.17 1.02
N LEU A 145 2.82 4.44 0.96
CA LEU A 145 3.41 5.02 -0.24
C LEU A 145 4.94 4.90 -0.20
N THR A 146 5.53 4.61 -1.36
CA THR A 146 6.97 4.76 -1.57
C THR A 146 7.37 6.23 -1.69
N LEU A 147 8.66 6.56 -1.59
CA LEU A 147 9.22 7.89 -1.82
C LEU A 147 8.84 8.42 -3.21
N ASP A 148 8.90 7.57 -4.24
CA ASP A 148 8.48 7.93 -5.58
C ASP A 148 6.97 8.22 -5.67
N GLN A 149 6.14 7.41 -5.01
CA GLN A 149 4.69 7.64 -4.94
C GLN A 149 4.37 8.92 -4.17
N LEU A 150 5.04 9.20 -3.05
CA LEU A 150 4.92 10.46 -2.31
C LEU A 150 5.30 11.66 -3.19
N ARG A 151 6.39 11.54 -3.94
CA ARG A 151 6.81 12.58 -4.90
C ARG A 151 5.73 12.81 -5.97
N LYS A 152 5.12 11.75 -6.51
CA LYS A 152 4.00 11.85 -7.46
C LYS A 152 2.77 12.51 -6.81
N VAL A 153 2.39 12.13 -5.59
CA VAL A 153 1.25 12.74 -4.88
C VAL A 153 1.50 14.23 -4.57
N ARG A 154 2.69 14.61 -4.12
CA ARG A 154 3.01 16.02 -3.88
C ARG A 154 2.93 16.83 -5.17
N ASN A 155 3.54 16.32 -6.25
CA ASN A 155 3.58 17.01 -7.52
C ASN A 155 2.23 17.00 -8.26
N SER A 156 1.29 16.12 -7.91
CA SER A 156 -0.04 16.15 -8.52
C SER A 156 -0.83 17.40 -8.15
N VAL A 157 -0.56 18.03 -6.98
CA VAL A 157 -1.11 19.35 -6.63
C VAL A 157 -0.65 20.42 -7.61
N PHE A 158 0.65 20.45 -7.92
CA PHE A 158 1.21 21.39 -8.90
C PHE A 158 0.69 21.10 -10.32
N ALA A 159 0.62 19.83 -10.69
CA ALA A 159 0.09 19.40 -11.98
C ALA A 159 -1.38 19.82 -12.15
N PHE A 160 -2.19 19.66 -11.10
CA PHE A 160 -3.61 20.02 -11.14
C PHE A 160 -3.83 21.50 -11.47
N HIS A 161 -2.90 22.38 -11.06
CA HIS A 161 -2.89 23.81 -11.38
C HIS A 161 -2.05 24.18 -12.62
N GLY A 162 -1.61 23.18 -13.40
CA GLY A 162 -0.93 23.41 -14.67
C GLY A 162 0.56 23.73 -14.60
N TYR A 163 1.24 23.44 -13.48
CA TYR A 163 2.68 23.66 -13.37
C TYR A 163 3.48 22.96 -14.48
N GLY A 164 4.35 23.70 -15.16
CA GLY A 164 5.27 23.17 -16.16
C GLY A 164 6.50 22.51 -15.54
N PHE A 165 6.53 21.17 -15.46
CA PHE A 165 7.64 20.42 -14.87
C PHE A 165 8.96 20.53 -15.68
N LYS A 166 10.07 20.77 -14.96
CA LYS A 166 11.44 20.70 -15.52
C LYS A 166 12.04 19.30 -15.49
N SER A 167 11.60 18.46 -14.56
CA SER A 167 12.03 17.07 -14.47
C SER A 167 11.37 16.28 -15.57
N GLU A 168 12.15 15.68 -16.48
CA GLU A 168 11.59 14.90 -17.60
C GLU A 168 10.70 13.76 -17.10
N TYR A 169 11.12 13.08 -16.02
CA TYR A 169 10.31 12.05 -15.37
C TYR A 169 8.90 12.53 -14.96
N LEU A 170 8.80 13.66 -14.27
CA LEU A 170 7.50 14.19 -13.84
C LEU A 170 6.69 14.73 -15.01
N LYS A 171 7.36 15.35 -15.99
CA LYS A 171 6.75 15.83 -17.21
C LYS A 171 6.11 14.69 -17.99
N ASP A 172 6.84 13.60 -18.23
CA ASP A 172 6.34 12.41 -18.92
C ASP A 172 5.19 11.76 -18.15
N TYR A 173 5.36 11.62 -16.84
CA TYR A 173 4.33 11.05 -15.97
C TYR A 173 3.03 11.87 -16.04
N PHE A 174 3.06 13.17 -15.77
CA PHE A 174 1.85 14.00 -15.75
C PHE A 174 1.25 14.25 -17.13
N SER A 175 2.06 14.26 -18.21
CA SER A 175 1.56 14.38 -19.59
C SER A 175 0.71 13.19 -20.03
N SER A 176 0.78 12.05 -19.32
CA SER A 176 -0.07 10.89 -19.59
C SER A 176 -1.51 11.07 -19.07
N PHE A 177 -1.76 12.04 -18.19
CA PHE A 177 -3.06 12.27 -17.59
C PHE A 177 -3.89 13.27 -18.40
N LYS A 178 -5.13 12.91 -18.72
CA LYS A 178 -6.03 13.75 -19.55
C LYS A 178 -6.42 15.08 -18.90
N TRP A 179 -6.35 15.16 -17.58
CA TRP A 179 -6.70 16.36 -16.81
C TRP A 179 -5.52 17.34 -16.66
N TYR A 180 -4.29 16.94 -17.00
CA TYR A 180 -3.13 17.82 -16.91
C TYR A 180 -3.00 18.68 -18.16
N GLU A 181 -3.10 19.99 -17.96
CA GLU A 181 -2.85 20.99 -18.99
C GLU A 181 -1.90 22.04 -18.44
N LYS A 182 -0.80 22.28 -19.16
CA LYS A 182 0.22 23.25 -18.72
C LYS A 182 -0.34 24.67 -18.82
N ASP A 183 -0.27 25.40 -17.72
CA ASP A 183 -0.55 26.83 -17.62
C ASP A 183 0.77 27.62 -17.54
N SER A 184 0.98 28.56 -18.47
CA SER A 184 2.16 29.43 -18.46
C SER A 184 2.12 30.47 -17.34
N ASP A 185 0.93 30.78 -16.83
CA ASP A 185 0.70 31.82 -15.82
C ASP A 185 0.60 31.23 -14.40
N PHE A 186 0.89 29.93 -14.24
CA PHE A 186 0.89 29.25 -12.94
C PHE A 186 1.73 30.02 -11.90
N THR A 187 1.13 30.23 -10.73
CA THR A 187 1.84 30.69 -9.53
C THR A 187 1.33 29.93 -8.30
N GLU A 188 2.18 29.73 -7.29
CA GLU A 188 1.79 29.00 -6.07
C GLU A 188 0.68 29.70 -5.23
N SER A 189 0.34 30.95 -5.58
CA SER A 189 -0.77 31.67 -4.96
C SER A 189 -2.14 31.04 -5.21
N VAL A 190 -2.26 30.19 -6.24
CA VAL A 190 -3.47 29.44 -6.59
C VAL A 190 -3.84 28.39 -5.54
N PHE A 191 -2.89 27.98 -4.70
CA PHE A 191 -3.14 26.91 -3.73
C PHE A 191 -4.10 27.33 -2.62
N ASN A 192 -5.10 26.50 -2.40
CA ASN A 192 -6.04 26.63 -1.31
C ASN A 192 -5.45 26.14 0.02
N ASN A 193 -6.22 26.30 1.11
CA ASN A 193 -5.75 25.92 2.45
C ASN A 193 -5.48 24.42 2.59
N PHE A 194 -6.32 23.55 2.01
CA PHE A 194 -6.09 22.10 2.06
C PHE A 194 -4.83 21.70 1.30
N GLU A 195 -4.61 22.29 0.13
CA GLU A 195 -3.43 22.01 -0.70
C GLU A 195 -2.15 22.40 0.00
N LYS A 196 -2.10 23.61 0.60
CA LYS A 196 -0.94 24.06 1.39
C LYS A 196 -0.64 23.11 2.55
N MET A 197 -1.66 22.77 3.33
CA MET A 197 -1.51 21.83 4.46
C MET A 197 -1.07 20.44 4.01
N ASN A 198 -1.59 19.95 2.89
CA ASN A 198 -1.23 18.64 2.34
C ASN A 198 0.19 18.64 1.78
N LEU A 199 0.62 19.71 1.10
CA LEU A 199 1.98 19.87 0.59
C LEU A 199 3.02 19.85 1.73
N GLU A 200 2.76 20.58 2.82
CA GLU A 200 3.59 20.57 4.02
C GLU A 200 3.68 19.15 4.60
N LYS A 201 2.53 18.52 4.84
CA LYS A 201 2.48 17.16 5.41
C LYS A 201 3.16 16.11 4.53
N LEU A 202 3.01 16.20 3.21
CA LEU A 202 3.67 15.28 2.26
C LEU A 202 5.17 15.47 2.27
N LEU A 203 5.65 16.72 2.30
CA LEU A 203 7.07 17.04 2.36
C LEU A 203 7.70 16.54 3.67
N GLU A 204 7.08 16.85 4.81
CA GLU A 204 7.53 16.37 6.12
C GLU A 204 7.63 14.85 6.15
N TYR A 205 6.62 14.16 5.61
CA TYR A 205 6.60 12.72 5.56
C TYR A 205 7.71 12.13 4.68
N GLU A 206 7.89 12.70 3.48
CA GLU A 206 8.96 12.32 2.53
C GLU A 206 10.35 12.49 3.17
N GLU A 207 10.61 13.62 3.82
CA GLU A 207 11.89 13.86 4.51
C GLU A 207 12.10 12.91 5.69
N SER A 208 11.04 12.62 6.46
CA SER A 208 11.13 11.66 7.56
C SER A 208 11.52 10.26 7.07
N LEU A 209 11.03 9.84 5.90
CA LEU A 209 11.38 8.54 5.31
C LEU A 209 12.81 8.51 4.76
N LYS A 210 13.29 9.60 4.15
CA LYS A 210 14.68 9.69 3.67
C LYS A 210 15.68 9.56 4.82
N ILE A 211 15.43 10.27 5.93
CA ILE A 211 16.30 10.22 7.12
C ILE A 211 16.43 8.78 7.64
N ARG A 212 15.33 8.03 7.65
CA ARG A 212 15.31 6.66 8.14
C ARG A 212 15.90 5.65 7.15
N PHE A 213 15.82 5.94 5.86
CA PHE A 213 16.45 5.14 4.82
C PHE A 213 17.99 5.25 4.83
N ASP A 214 18.53 6.43 5.18
CA ASP A 214 19.97 6.69 5.23
C ASP A 214 20.64 6.26 6.56
N SER A 215 19.86 5.79 7.55
CA SER A 215 20.32 5.39 8.90
C SER A 215 20.45 3.88 9.08
#